data_AF-A0A2D5UB64-F1
#
_entry.id   AF-A0A2D5UB64-F1
#
_cell.length_a   1.000
_cell.length_b   1.000
_cell.length_c   1.000
_cell.angle_alpha   90.00
_cell.angle_beta   90.00
_cell.angle_gamma   90.00
#
_symmetry.space_group_name_H-M   'P 1'
#
loop_
_entity.id
_entity.type
_entity.pdbx_description
1 polymer ?
#
loop_
_entity_poly.entity_id
_entity_poly.type
_entity_poly.pdbx_seq_one_letter_code
_entity_poly.pdbx_strand_id
1 'polypeptide(L)'
;MPRFTKNSLTRKTDMLKEIEKIREQGYAVSNGERSPEILGVAAPVLEENGALIAVLVAAMPSAGISKSRLEEIVRTVVRGAGKVSNLFKKRIGPDSGESDVRRAASGTVVSGVDRAGENSSGRRY
;
A
#
# COMPACT_ATOMS: atom_id res chain seq x y z
N MET A 1 -1.78 1.07 16.55
CA MET A 1 -0.53 1.20 15.77
C MET A 1 0.47 2.02 16.57
N PRO A 2 1.80 1.79 16.41
CA PRO A 2 2.82 2.58 17.10
C PRO A 2 2.75 4.06 16.70
N ARG A 3 3.14 4.94 17.62
CA ARG A 3 3.24 6.39 17.41
C ARG A 3 4.69 6.75 17.12
N PHE A 4 4.96 7.35 15.96
CA PHE A 4 6.29 7.84 15.60
C PHE A 4 6.46 9.32 15.92
N THR A 5 5.40 10.10 15.72
CA THR A 5 5.36 11.54 15.99
C THR A 5 4.01 11.92 16.61
N LYS A 6 3.89 13.18 17.02
CA LYS A 6 2.60 13.74 17.47
C LYS A 6 1.51 13.69 16.38
N ASN A 7 1.90 13.68 15.10
CA ASN A 7 0.98 13.67 13.97
C ASN A 7 0.60 12.26 13.50
N SER A 8 1.25 11.19 13.99
CA SER A 8 0.91 9.83 13.56
C SER A 8 -0.56 9.48 13.81
N LEU A 9 -1.24 8.98 12.78
CA LEU A 9 -2.58 8.41 12.89
C LEU A 9 -2.54 7.07 13.63
N THR A 10 -2.96 7.04 14.90
CA THR A 10 -2.86 5.84 15.75
C THR A 10 -4.18 5.12 16.01
N ARG A 11 -5.33 5.77 15.79
CA ARG A 11 -6.66 5.21 16.04
C ARG A 11 -7.22 4.59 14.77
N LYS A 12 -7.80 3.39 14.90
CA LYS A 12 -8.43 2.68 13.78
C LYS A 12 -9.52 3.51 13.08
N THR A 13 -10.35 4.21 13.85
CA THR A 13 -11.42 5.06 13.32
C THR A 13 -10.90 6.18 12.45
N ASP A 14 -9.78 6.81 12.84
CA ASP A 14 -9.20 7.95 12.13
C ASP A 14 -8.54 7.48 10.83
N MET A 15 -7.88 6.31 10.88
CA MET A 15 -7.33 5.67 9.69
C MET A 15 -8.40 5.30 8.67
N LEU A 16 -9.54 4.74 9.11
CA LEU A 16 -10.63 4.37 8.21
C LEU A 16 -11.21 5.60 7.51
N LYS A 17 -11.39 6.71 8.24
CA LYS A 17 -11.82 7.99 7.67
C LYS A 17 -10.81 8.53 6.64
N GLU A 18 -9.52 8.45 6.94
CA GLU A 18 -8.50 8.91 5.99
C GLU A 18 -8.47 8.03 4.73
N ILE A 19 -8.65 6.71 4.86
CA ILE A 19 -8.75 5.80 3.70
C ILE A 19 -9.97 6.13 2.83
N GLU A 20 -11.13 6.41 3.43
CA GLU A 20 -12.34 6.81 2.71
C GLU A 20 -12.11 8.10 1.93
N LYS A 21 -11.56 9.13 2.59
CA LYS A 21 -11.16 10.38 1.95
C LYS A 21 -10.16 10.17 0.82
N ILE A 22 -9.14 9.32 1.00
CA ILE A 22 -8.15 8.99 -0.03
C ILE A 22 -8.84 8.35 -1.25
N ARG A 23 -9.80 7.45 -1.03
CA ARG A 23 -10.57 6.81 -2.10
C ARG A 23 -11.41 7.81 -2.89
N GLU A 24 -12.04 8.77 -2.20
CA GLU A 24 -12.84 9.82 -2.84
C GLU A 24 -12.00 10.81 -3.64
N GLN A 25 -10.88 11.28 -3.07
CA GLN A 25 -10.08 12.36 -3.67
C GLN A 25 -8.97 11.85 -4.61
N GLY A 26 -8.60 10.57 -4.53
CA GLY A 26 -7.59 9.93 -5.39
C GLY A 26 -6.13 10.25 -5.05
N TYR A 27 -5.84 10.76 -3.84
CA TYR A 27 -4.48 10.99 -3.35
C TYR A 27 -4.42 10.98 -1.82
N ALA A 28 -3.22 10.85 -1.25
CA ALA A 28 -2.95 10.97 0.17
C ALA A 28 -1.93 12.08 0.44
N VAL A 29 -2.08 12.75 1.58
CA VAL A 29 -1.10 13.71 2.09
C VAL A 29 -0.70 13.29 3.49
N SER A 30 0.57 12.98 3.69
CA SER A 30 1.15 12.69 4.99
C SER A 30 1.97 13.88 5.47
N ASN A 31 1.59 14.50 6.58
CA ASN A 31 2.28 15.66 7.12
C ASN A 31 2.86 15.36 8.50
N GLY A 32 4.15 15.02 8.51
CA GLY A 32 4.88 14.82 9.75
C GLY A 32 4.59 13.49 10.45
N GLU A 33 3.88 12.55 9.84
CA GLU A 33 3.42 11.32 10.53
C GLU A 33 4.55 10.35 10.90
N ARG A 34 5.59 10.29 10.05
CA ARG A 34 6.76 9.42 10.25
C ARG A 34 8.01 10.20 10.68
N SER A 35 8.20 11.39 10.14
CA SER A 35 9.22 12.36 10.57
C SER A 35 8.57 13.75 10.59
N PRO A 36 8.62 14.51 11.69
CA PRO A 36 7.88 15.77 11.84
C PRO A 36 8.16 16.81 10.75
N GLU A 37 9.33 16.75 10.14
CA GLU A 37 9.82 17.70 9.14
C GLU A 37 9.49 17.29 7.70
N ILE A 38 8.86 16.13 7.49
CA ILE A 38 8.59 15.60 6.15
C ILE A 38 7.11 15.72 5.81
N LEU A 39 6.86 16.26 4.62
CA LEU A 39 5.58 16.20 3.93
C LEU A 39 5.69 15.20 2.77
N GLY A 40 4.72 14.30 2.67
CA GLY A 40 4.57 13.33 1.61
C GLY A 40 3.24 13.52 0.87
N VAL A 41 3.27 13.46 -0.46
CA VAL A 41 2.07 13.38 -1.30
C VAL A 41 2.15 12.10 -2.11
N ALA A 42 1.09 11.30 -2.09
CA ALA A 42 1.02 10.03 -2.80
C ALA A 42 -0.22 9.95 -3.68
N ALA A 43 -0.10 9.35 -4.87
CA ALA A 43 -1.23 9.05 -5.74
C ALA A 43 -1.14 7.61 -6.28
N PRO A 44 -2.29 6.93 -6.46
CA PRO A 44 -2.32 5.55 -6.88
C PRO A 44 -2.02 5.42 -8.38
N VAL A 45 -1.28 4.38 -8.72
CA VAL A 45 -1.15 3.87 -10.09
C VAL A 45 -2.09 2.68 -10.21
N LEU A 46 -3.08 2.80 -11.07
CA LEU A 46 -4.18 1.85 -11.20
C LEU A 46 -4.14 1.17 -12.57
N GLU A 47 -4.44 -0.12 -12.59
CA GLU A 47 -4.74 -0.88 -13.80
C GLU A 47 -6.13 -0.50 -14.36
N GLU A 48 -6.49 -1.05 -15.52
CA GLU A 48 -7.79 -0.80 -16.16
C GLU A 48 -8.99 -1.30 -15.34
N ASN A 49 -8.85 -2.45 -14.68
CA ASN A 49 -9.86 -3.00 -13.75
C ASN A 49 -9.95 -2.24 -12.40
N GLY A 50 -9.15 -1.19 -12.21
CA GLY A 50 -9.09 -0.42 -10.95
C GLY A 50 -8.20 -1.04 -9.88
N ALA A 51 -7.48 -2.14 -10.16
CA ALA A 51 -6.52 -2.73 -9.24
C ALA A 51 -5.35 -1.77 -8.98
N LEU A 52 -4.96 -1.63 -7.71
CA LEU A 52 -3.80 -0.84 -7.29
C LEU A 52 -2.53 -1.64 -7.58
N ILE A 53 -1.73 -1.18 -8.53
CA ILE A 53 -0.49 -1.86 -8.97
C ILE A 53 0.77 -1.16 -8.48
N ALA A 54 0.72 0.15 -8.21
CA ALA A 54 1.81 0.90 -7.61
C ALA A 54 1.30 2.20 -6.96
N VAL A 55 2.21 2.94 -6.30
CA VAL A 55 1.95 4.27 -5.76
C VAL A 55 3.10 5.19 -6.15
N LEU A 56 2.78 6.36 -6.69
CA LEU A 56 3.76 7.43 -6.92
C LEU A 56 3.79 8.36 -5.70
N VAL A 57 4.98 8.59 -5.14
CA VAL A 57 5.16 9.41 -3.93
C VAL A 57 6.16 10.53 -4.19
N ALA A 58 5.81 11.75 -3.76
CA ALA A 58 6.75 12.85 -3.59
C ALA A 58 6.95 13.09 -2.09
N ALA A 59 8.21 13.13 -1.64
CA ALA A 59 8.58 13.46 -0.28
C ALA A 59 9.45 14.72 -0.27
N MET A 60 9.17 15.66 0.63
CA MET A 60 9.89 16.92 0.75
C MET A 60 9.90 17.43 2.20
N PRO A 61 10.80 18.37 2.53
CA PRO A 61 10.66 19.15 3.76
C PRO A 61 9.29 19.84 3.82
N SER A 62 8.65 19.80 4.98
CA SER A 62 7.37 20.49 5.21
C SER A 62 7.54 22.01 5.38
N ALA A 63 8.75 22.46 5.72
CA ALA A 63 9.07 23.87 5.92
C ALA A 63 8.86 24.71 4.64
N GLY A 64 8.12 25.81 4.78
CA GLY A 64 7.91 26.77 3.70
C GLY A 64 6.92 26.35 2.61
N ILE A 65 6.26 25.19 2.72
CA ILE A 65 5.23 24.78 1.76
C ILE A 65 3.92 25.50 2.05
N SER A 66 3.56 26.45 1.19
CA SER A 66 2.24 27.10 1.23
C SER A 66 1.14 26.13 0.79
N LYS A 67 -0.11 26.45 1.13
CA LYS A 67 -1.29 25.69 0.67
C LYS A 67 -1.36 25.62 -0.86
N SER A 68 -1.16 26.74 -1.55
CA SER A 68 -1.19 26.79 -3.02
C SER A 68 -0.09 25.93 -3.65
N ARG A 69 1.10 25.90 -3.05
CA ARG A 69 2.20 25.03 -3.49
C ARG A 69 1.88 23.56 -3.24
N LEU A 70 1.28 23.22 -2.10
CA LEU A 70 0.81 21.86 -1.82
C LEU A 70 -0.21 21.39 -2.87
N GLU A 71 -1.18 22.23 -3.21
CA GLU A 71 -2.18 21.91 -4.25
C GLU A 71 -1.53 21.69 -5.63
N GLU A 72 -0.49 22.46 -5.96
CA GLU A 72 0.30 22.26 -7.19
C GLU A 72 1.05 20.92 -7.17
N ILE A 73 1.67 20.57 -6.04
CA ILE A 73 2.35 19.29 -5.85
C ILE A 73 1.36 18.14 -6.01
N VAL A 74 0.18 18.22 -5.37
CA VAL A 74 -0.89 17.23 -5.51
C VAL A 74 -1.28 17.04 -6.98
N ARG A 75 -1.59 18.13 -7.70
CA ARG A 75 -1.92 18.04 -9.14
C ARG A 75 -0.81 17.40 -9.96
N THR A 76 0.45 17.69 -9.62
CA THR A 76 1.62 17.15 -10.32
C THR A 76 1.77 15.64 -10.07
N VAL A 77 1.68 15.21 -8.81
CA VAL A 77 1.79 13.80 -8.41
C VAL A 77 0.64 12.98 -8.99
N VAL A 78 -0.60 13.46 -8.90
CA VAL A 78 -1.78 12.77 -9.47
C VAL A 78 -1.66 12.64 -10.99
N ARG A 79 -1.25 13.71 -11.68
CA ARG A 79 -1.01 13.66 -13.13
C ARG A 79 0.11 12.69 -13.50
N GLY A 80 1.19 12.69 -12.71
CA GLY A 80 2.30 11.75 -12.86
C GLY A 80 1.84 10.30 -12.73
N ALA A 81 1.10 9.98 -11.66
CA ALA A 81 0.55 8.66 -11.43
C ALA A 81 -0.38 8.23 -12.56
N GLY A 82 -1.27 9.11 -13.04
CA GLY A 82 -2.14 8.85 -14.19
C GLY A 82 -1.39 8.54 -15.48
N LYS A 83 -0.26 9.23 -15.74
CA LYS A 83 0.61 8.91 -16.88
C LYS A 83 1.23 7.51 -16.74
N VAL A 84 1.69 7.16 -15.54
CA VAL A 84 2.24 5.82 -15.27
C VAL A 84 1.16 4.75 -15.44
N SER A 85 -0.06 4.97 -14.91
CA SER A 85 -1.20 4.07 -15.11
C SER A 85 -1.45 3.79 -16.59
N ASN A 86 -1.41 4.83 -17.43
CA ASN A 86 -1.60 4.67 -18.88
C ASN A 86 -0.49 3.87 -19.57
N LEU A 87 0.74 3.81 -19.01
CA LEU A 87 1.80 2.96 -19.54
C LEU A 87 1.51 1.48 -19.27
N PHE A 88 0.96 1.15 -18.10
CA PHE A 88 0.59 -0.23 -17.77
C PHE A 88 -0.62 -0.72 -18.58
N LYS A 89 -1.64 0.13 -18.77
CA LYS A 89 -2.82 -0.19 -19.61
C LYS A 89 -2.47 -0.51 -21.06
N LYS A 90 -1.43 0.12 -21.61
CA LYS A 90 -0.99 -0.12 -23.01
C LYS A 90 -0.14 -1.38 -23.17
N ARG A 91 0.40 -1.91 -22.07
CA ARG A 91 1.37 -3.01 -22.09
C ARG A 91 0.75 -4.36 -21.72
N ILE A 92 -0.40 -4.34 -21.06
CA ILE A 92 -1.19 -5.51 -20.70
C ILE A 92 -2.52 -5.42 -21.47
N GLY A 93 -2.56 -6.01 -22.67
CA GLY A 93 -3.82 -6.40 -23.31
C GLY A 93 -4.50 -7.52 -22.50
N PRO A 94 -5.72 -7.96 -22.86
CA PRO A 94 -6.68 -8.66 -21.99
C PRO A 94 -6.29 -10.07 -21.51
N ASP A 95 -5.01 -10.44 -21.53
CA ASP A 95 -4.50 -11.73 -21.11
C ASP A 95 -3.29 -11.55 -20.19
N SER A 96 -3.53 -11.20 -18.92
CA SER A 96 -2.68 -11.59 -17.79
C SER A 96 -3.21 -11.04 -16.46
N GLY A 97 -3.61 -11.93 -15.55
CA GLY A 97 -3.44 -11.65 -14.12
C GLY A 97 -4.59 -11.96 -13.16
N GLU A 98 -5.69 -12.57 -13.58
CA GLU A 98 -6.65 -13.12 -12.60
C GLU A 98 -6.15 -14.48 -12.08
N SER A 99 -5.15 -14.49 -11.19
CA SER A 99 -4.78 -15.74 -10.48
C SER A 99 -4.32 -15.61 -9.03
N ASP A 100 -3.82 -14.47 -8.53
CA ASP A 100 -3.13 -14.50 -7.21
C ASP A 100 -3.84 -13.85 -6.02
N VAL A 101 -4.96 -13.16 -6.18
CA VAL A 101 -5.61 -12.46 -5.04
C VAL A 101 -6.70 -13.29 -4.35
N ARG A 102 -7.17 -14.40 -4.95
CA ARG A 102 -8.22 -15.24 -4.34
C ARG A 102 -7.70 -16.28 -3.33
N ARG A 103 -6.38 -16.47 -3.18
CA ARG A 103 -5.84 -17.52 -2.29
C ARG A 103 -5.64 -17.11 -0.83
N ALA A 104 -5.78 -15.82 -0.48
CA ALA A 104 -5.55 -15.35 0.89
C ALA A 104 -6.80 -15.28 1.80
N ALA A 105 -7.99 -15.64 1.29
CA ALA A 105 -9.25 -15.46 2.04
C ALA A 105 -10.07 -16.74 2.30
N SER A 106 -9.53 -17.93 2.05
CA SER A 106 -10.17 -19.18 2.50
C SER A 106 -9.20 -19.96 3.38
N GLY A 107 -9.15 -19.57 4.66
CA GLY A 107 -8.55 -20.39 5.70
C GLY A 107 -9.35 -21.67 5.86
N THR A 108 -8.88 -22.77 5.27
CA THR A 108 -9.24 -24.10 5.77
C THR A 108 -8.19 -24.46 6.81
N VAL A 109 -8.61 -24.45 8.07
CA VAL A 109 -7.88 -25.07 9.18
C VAL A 109 -7.93 -26.58 8.94
N VAL A 110 -6.79 -27.23 8.70
CA VAL A 110 -6.68 -28.68 8.83
C VAL A 110 -5.62 -28.97 9.87
N SER A 111 -6.11 -29.47 10.99
CA SER A 111 -5.39 -30.03 12.13
C SER A 111 -4.66 -31.33 11.76
N GLY A 112 -3.57 -31.61 12.46
CA GLY A 112 -3.12 -32.97 12.72
C GLY A 112 -1.78 -33.34 12.10
N VAL A 113 -0.73 -33.30 12.91
CA VAL A 113 0.44 -34.16 12.70
C VAL A 113 0.68 -34.93 14.00
N ASP A 114 -0.07 -36.01 14.17
CA ASP A 114 0.38 -37.14 14.98
C ASP A 114 1.49 -37.85 14.21
N ARG A 115 2.70 -37.89 14.78
CA ARG A 115 3.78 -38.75 14.31
C ARG A 115 3.95 -39.89 15.31
N ALA A 116 3.36 -41.04 14.98
CA ALA A 116 3.75 -42.34 15.49
C ALA A 116 4.43 -43.13 14.35
N GLY A 117 5.56 -43.78 14.63
CA GLY A 117 6.24 -44.67 13.69
C GLY A 117 7.77 -44.70 13.77
N GLU A 118 8.32 -45.13 14.91
CA GLU A 118 9.21 -46.31 15.02
C GLU A 118 9.40 -47.12 13.68
N ASN A 119 10.58 -47.48 13.14
CA ASN A 119 11.70 -48.23 13.73
C ASN A 119 12.96 -48.34 12.84
N SER A 120 14.11 -48.45 13.54
CA SER A 120 15.30 -49.31 13.30
C SER A 120 16.26 -49.07 12.12
N SER A 121 17.53 -48.73 12.40
CA SER A 121 18.63 -49.71 12.63
C SER A 121 20.05 -49.11 12.45
N GLY A 122 20.92 -49.36 13.45
CA GLY A 122 22.39 -49.38 13.38
C GLY A 122 23.10 -48.02 13.44
N ARG A 123 24.21 -47.80 14.16
CA ARG A 123 25.14 -48.65 14.90
C ARG A 123 25.78 -47.82 16.03
N ARG A 124 26.19 -48.55 17.08
CA ARG A 124 27.14 -48.17 18.12
C ARG A 124 28.42 -47.56 17.53
N TYR A 125 28.88 -46.43 18.07
CA TYR A 125 30.01 -46.33 19.01
C TYR A 125 29.89 -45.01 19.78
#